data_AF-A0ABD2KP88-F1
#
_entry.id   AF-A0ABD2KP88-F1
#
_cell.length_a   1.000
_cell.length_b   1.000
_cell.length_c   1.000
_cell.angle_alpha   90.00
_cell.angle_beta   90.00
_cell.angle_gamma   90.00
#
_symmetry.space_group_name_H-M   'P 1'
#
loop_
_entity.id
_entity.type
_entity.pdbx_description
1 polymer ?
#
loop_
_entity_poly.entity_id
_entity_poly.type
_entity_poly.pdbx_seq_one_letter_code
_entity_poly.pdbx_strand_id
1 'polypeptide(L)'
;MSVRLTRSHSASVYDRFRRASQTGTRAHVIDFDEPSTSAGANPVRGGGGGHFPIDDAMWLSMFRRLNNLSRTVEAIKICLQSVLTNQQLNNWDLDNCNEGIYVYDYLLLAEHLSKNNYFVSVRSVMPANNCFGLFYFEITVLQMKSDLGVGLAPNTMQMHELIGHFESSIALWSDGSIHCKLPHAADVLDGFAQFGAGDVVGCGIDASNRGVFFTLNGHKISTQFLQADSFHMYACCTLVDMNDAVQANFGPDFLFNIVDMVPF
;
A
#
# COMPACT_ATOMS: atom_id res chain seq x y z
N MET A 1 34.11 -33.24 -11.93
CA MET A 1 33.53 -32.68 -13.17
C MET A 1 33.06 -31.26 -12.87
N SER A 2 33.76 -30.25 -13.38
CA SER A 2 33.42 -28.83 -13.19
C SER A 2 32.52 -28.40 -14.34
N VAL A 3 31.29 -27.96 -14.04
CA VAL A 3 30.36 -27.44 -15.04
C VAL A 3 30.40 -25.91 -14.97
N ARG A 4 30.88 -25.30 -16.05
CA ARG A 4 30.84 -23.86 -16.32
C ARG A 4 29.38 -23.44 -16.52
N LEU A 5 28.88 -22.51 -15.70
CA LEU A 5 27.63 -21.79 -15.98
C LEU A 5 27.96 -20.54 -16.79
N THR A 6 27.47 -20.52 -18.02
CA THR A 6 27.58 -19.40 -18.96
C THR A 6 26.60 -18.29 -18.58
N ARG A 7 27.13 -17.08 -18.36
CA ARG A 7 26.37 -15.81 -18.33
C ARG A 7 25.64 -15.60 -19.66
N SER A 8 24.32 -15.40 -19.61
CA SER A 8 23.61 -14.37 -20.39
C SER A 8 22.10 -14.46 -20.13
N HIS A 9 21.43 -13.30 -20.07
CA HIS A 9 19.96 -13.04 -20.06
C HIS A 9 19.36 -12.29 -18.85
N SER A 10 20.14 -11.56 -18.04
CA SER A 10 19.58 -10.57 -17.08
C SER A 10 19.71 -9.11 -17.51
N ALA A 11 20.38 -8.80 -18.64
CA ALA A 11 20.67 -7.42 -19.05
C ALA A 11 19.55 -6.71 -19.83
N SER A 12 18.47 -7.39 -20.22
CA SER A 12 17.45 -6.82 -21.13
C SER A 12 16.31 -6.07 -20.45
N VAL A 13 16.13 -6.23 -19.13
CA VAL A 13 15.03 -5.57 -18.39
C VAL A 13 15.46 -4.21 -17.84
N TYR A 14 16.70 -4.07 -17.35
CA TYR A 14 17.22 -2.81 -16.83
C TYR A 14 17.35 -1.69 -17.89
N ASP A 15 17.62 -2.04 -19.15
CA ASP A 15 17.78 -1.07 -20.25
C ASP A 15 16.46 -0.52 -20.81
N ARG A 16 15.31 -1.10 -20.44
CA ARG A 16 13.98 -0.56 -20.80
C ARG A 16 13.51 0.53 -19.84
N PHE A 17 13.89 0.46 -18.56
CA PHE A 17 13.54 1.48 -17.57
C PHE A 17 14.26 2.81 -17.79
N ARG A 18 15.47 2.79 -18.35
CA ARG A 18 16.26 4.01 -18.60
C ARG A 18 15.78 4.84 -19.81
N ARG A 19 14.93 4.28 -20.68
CA ARG A 19 14.35 5.01 -21.83
C ARG A 19 12.99 5.65 -21.57
N ALA A 20 12.32 5.30 -20.46
CA ALA A 20 11.04 5.91 -20.08
C ALA A 20 11.21 7.21 -19.27
N SER A 21 12.42 7.51 -18.76
CA SER A 21 12.68 8.72 -17.96
C SER A 21 13.07 9.97 -18.77
N GLN A 22 12.95 9.95 -20.10
CA GLN A 22 13.32 11.09 -20.97
C GLN A 22 12.15 11.73 -21.72
N THR A 23 10.92 11.26 -21.55
CA THR A 23 9.74 11.95 -22.11
C THR A 23 9.04 12.72 -21.00
N GLY A 24 9.53 13.92 -20.74
CA GLY A 24 8.94 14.86 -19.80
C GLY A 24 7.55 15.29 -20.27
N THR A 25 6.52 14.87 -19.55
CA THR A 25 5.16 15.39 -19.70
C THR A 25 5.12 16.73 -19.00
N ARG A 26 5.20 17.79 -19.82
CA ARG A 26 5.10 19.19 -19.44
C ARG A 26 3.75 19.40 -18.77
N ALA A 27 3.74 19.72 -17.47
CA ALA A 27 2.53 20.12 -16.77
C ALA A 27 1.88 21.28 -17.53
N HIS A 28 0.58 21.16 -17.81
CA HIS A 28 -0.22 22.23 -18.37
C HIS A 28 -0.29 23.36 -17.34
N VAL A 29 0.59 24.34 -17.48
CA VAL A 29 0.40 25.66 -16.87
C VAL A 29 -0.79 26.28 -17.60
N ILE A 30 -1.88 26.51 -16.87
CA ILE A 30 -2.96 27.37 -17.36
C ILE A 30 -2.39 28.78 -17.25
N ASP A 31 -1.82 29.29 -18.34
CA ASP A 31 -1.46 30.70 -18.47
C ASP A 31 -2.78 31.49 -18.45
N PHE A 32 -3.00 32.24 -17.38
CA PHE A 32 -3.99 33.31 -17.40
C PHE A 32 -3.37 34.47 -18.17
N ASP A 33 -3.93 34.79 -19.34
CA ASP A 33 -3.51 35.90 -20.19
C ASP A 33 -3.36 37.19 -19.36
N GLU A 34 -2.18 37.83 -19.45
CA GLU A 34 -1.98 39.18 -18.94
C GLU A 34 -2.97 40.15 -19.61
N PRO A 35 -3.58 41.09 -18.89
CA PRO A 35 -4.42 42.09 -19.51
C PRO A 35 -3.56 43.01 -20.39
N SER A 36 -3.86 43.04 -21.68
CA SER A 36 -3.22 43.91 -22.67
C SER A 36 -3.33 45.37 -22.25
N THR A 37 -2.19 46.04 -22.07
CA THR A 37 -2.11 47.49 -21.89
C THR A 37 -2.45 48.19 -23.21
N SER A 38 -3.70 48.65 -23.36
CA SER A 38 -4.04 49.62 -24.41
C SER A 38 -4.04 51.02 -23.82
N ALA A 39 -3.06 51.82 -24.24
CA ALA A 39 -3.02 53.25 -23.98
C ALA A 39 -4.08 53.93 -24.85
N GLY A 40 -5.05 54.60 -24.23
CA GLY A 40 -6.04 55.37 -24.99
C GLY A 40 -7.13 56.03 -24.16
N ALA A 41 -6.93 57.34 -23.92
CA ALA A 41 -7.92 58.36 -23.58
C ALA A 41 -8.46 58.49 -22.14
N ASN A 42 -8.37 59.72 -21.65
CA ASN A 42 -9.12 60.32 -20.54
C ASN A 42 -9.81 61.59 -21.13
N PRO A 43 -10.78 62.28 -20.48
CA PRO A 43 -11.45 61.99 -19.19
C PRO A 43 -12.98 62.28 -19.17
N VAL A 44 -13.69 61.86 -18.12
CA VAL A 44 -14.82 62.64 -17.55
C VAL A 44 -14.82 62.50 -16.01
N ARG A 45 -14.78 63.64 -15.31
CA ARG A 45 -14.94 63.77 -13.86
C ARG A 45 -16.42 63.68 -13.48
N GLY A 46 -16.76 62.82 -12.52
CA GLY A 46 -18.03 62.90 -11.80
C GLY A 46 -18.24 61.77 -10.79
N GLY A 47 -18.57 62.14 -9.55
CA GLY A 47 -19.30 61.27 -8.62
C GLY A 47 -18.46 60.48 -7.62
N GLY A 48 -18.58 60.84 -6.34
CA GLY A 48 -17.98 60.12 -5.22
C GLY A 48 -18.54 58.70 -5.09
N GLY A 49 -17.65 57.74 -5.27
CA GLY A 49 -17.78 56.36 -4.80
C GLY A 49 -16.35 55.88 -4.59
N GLY A 50 -15.97 55.59 -3.34
CA GLY A 50 -14.64 55.09 -3.02
C GLY A 50 -14.44 53.68 -3.58
N HIS A 51 -14.26 53.56 -4.90
CA HIS A 51 -13.79 52.35 -5.53
C HIS A 51 -12.26 52.41 -5.45
N PHE A 52 -11.68 51.75 -4.44
CA PHE A 52 -10.24 51.56 -4.38
C PHE A 52 -9.85 50.66 -5.56
N PRO A 53 -9.16 51.17 -6.60
CA PRO A 53 -8.73 50.33 -7.70
C PRO A 53 -7.63 49.42 -7.16
N ILE A 54 -7.75 48.11 -7.39
CA ILE A 54 -6.60 47.23 -7.19
C ILE A 54 -5.60 47.59 -8.28
N ASP A 55 -4.52 48.27 -7.90
CA ASP A 55 -3.43 48.56 -8.84
C ASP A 55 -2.64 47.29 -9.18
N ASP A 56 -1.89 47.33 -10.29
CA ASP A 56 -1.14 46.17 -10.80
C ASP A 56 -0.15 45.63 -9.75
N ALA A 57 0.39 46.49 -8.89
CA ALA A 57 1.29 46.09 -7.82
C ALA A 57 0.56 45.31 -6.71
N MET A 58 -0.64 45.74 -6.34
CA MET A 58 -1.50 45.05 -5.38
C MET A 58 -1.98 43.71 -5.95
N TRP A 59 -2.34 43.65 -7.23
CA TRP A 59 -2.66 42.40 -7.93
C TRP A 59 -1.48 41.42 -7.93
N LEU A 60 -0.29 41.85 -8.35
CA LEU A 60 0.91 41.01 -8.35
C LEU A 60 1.26 40.51 -6.94
N SER A 61 1.07 41.35 -5.91
CA SER A 61 1.25 40.96 -4.51
C SER A 61 0.26 39.88 -4.08
N MET A 62 -1.02 40.03 -4.43
CA MET A 62 -2.07 39.03 -4.15
C MET A 62 -1.78 37.70 -4.87
N PHE A 63 -1.42 37.72 -6.15
CA PHE A 63 -1.04 36.51 -6.90
C PHE A 63 0.17 35.81 -6.29
N ARG A 64 1.21 36.54 -5.90
CA ARG A 64 2.37 35.95 -5.19
C ARG A 64 1.96 35.28 -3.89
N ARG A 65 1.08 35.90 -3.10
CA ARG A 65 0.57 35.32 -1.85
C ARG A 65 -0.23 34.04 -2.10
N LEU A 66 -1.11 34.04 -3.11
CA LEU A 66 -1.87 32.85 -3.49
C LEU A 66 -0.97 31.70 -3.96
N ASN A 67 0.03 32.00 -4.81
CA ASN A 67 0.99 31.00 -5.27
C ASN A 67 1.83 30.43 -4.12
N ASN A 68 2.27 31.28 -3.17
CA ASN A 68 2.98 30.83 -1.98
C ASN A 68 2.09 29.96 -1.07
N LEU A 69 0.81 30.30 -0.94
CA LEU A 69 -0.14 29.52 -0.16
C LEU A 69 -0.37 28.14 -0.81
N SER A 70 -0.57 28.09 -2.13
CA SER A 70 -0.74 26.83 -2.88
C SER A 70 0.47 25.91 -2.72
N ARG A 71 1.69 26.43 -2.85
CA ARG A 71 2.94 25.66 -2.61
C ARG A 71 3.05 25.16 -1.18
N THR A 72 2.67 25.99 -0.20
CA THR A 72 2.66 25.59 1.22
C THR A 72 1.67 24.46 1.47
N VAL A 73 0.46 24.53 0.90
CA VAL A 73 -0.55 23.47 1.01
C VAL A 73 -0.02 22.17 0.42
N GLU A 74 0.58 22.21 -0.77
CA GLU A 74 1.13 21.03 -1.42
C GLU A 74 2.26 20.39 -0.59
N ALA A 75 3.17 21.22 -0.05
CA ALA A 75 4.24 20.74 0.83
C ALA A 75 3.69 20.08 2.11
N ILE A 76 2.61 20.63 2.69
CA ILE A 76 1.94 20.04 3.86
C ILE A 76 1.30 18.70 3.49
N LYS A 77 0.62 18.59 2.34
CA LYS A 77 0.03 17.31 1.87
C LYS A 77 1.10 16.23 1.74
N ILE A 78 2.21 16.53 1.06
CA ILE A 78 3.34 15.59 0.88
C ILE A 78 3.91 15.17 2.24
N CYS A 79 4.10 16.13 3.16
CA CYS A 79 4.62 15.85 4.49
C CYS A 79 3.68 14.94 5.29
N LEU A 80 2.37 15.25 5.32
CA LEU A 80 1.37 14.44 6.01
C LEU A 80 1.27 13.03 5.42
N GLN A 81 1.27 12.91 4.10
CA GLN A 81 1.24 11.63 3.41
C GLN A 81 2.47 10.77 3.76
N SER A 82 3.67 11.37 3.77
CA SER A 82 4.89 10.69 4.21
C SER A 82 4.78 10.23 5.65
N VAL A 83 4.26 11.07 6.55
CA VAL A 83 4.04 10.71 7.96
C VAL A 83 3.02 9.57 8.11
N LEU A 84 1.94 9.57 7.33
CA LEU A 84 0.86 8.59 7.42
C LEU A 84 1.16 7.25 6.75
N THR A 85 2.19 7.18 5.89
CA THR A 85 2.60 5.95 5.19
C THR A 85 3.96 5.42 5.67
N ASN A 86 4.67 6.18 6.51
CA ASN A 86 5.94 5.76 7.08
C ASN A 86 5.73 4.77 8.22
N GLN A 87 5.71 3.49 7.86
CA GLN A 87 5.68 2.39 8.82
C GLN A 87 7.10 1.90 9.16
N GLN A 88 7.24 1.26 10.32
CA GLN A 88 8.46 0.53 10.65
C GLN A 88 8.56 -0.74 9.80
N LEU A 89 9.77 -1.04 9.31
CA LEU A 89 10.04 -2.32 8.68
C LEU A 89 9.79 -3.46 9.67
N ASN A 90 9.30 -4.58 9.14
CA ASN A 90 8.93 -5.76 9.91
C ASN A 90 9.54 -7.00 9.26
N ASN A 91 9.43 -8.15 9.93
CA ASN A 91 9.89 -9.44 9.44
C ASN A 91 9.00 -10.56 9.99
N TRP A 92 9.14 -11.77 9.46
CA TRP A 92 8.57 -12.96 10.07
C TRP A 92 9.20 -13.25 11.44
N ASP A 93 8.36 -13.63 12.38
CA ASP A 93 8.75 -13.92 13.77
C ASP A 93 9.05 -15.41 13.95
N LEU A 94 10.30 -15.75 14.26
CA LEU A 94 10.72 -17.13 14.49
C LEU A 94 10.09 -17.75 15.73
N ASP A 95 9.74 -16.94 16.74
CA ASP A 95 9.10 -17.42 17.97
C ASP A 95 7.59 -17.63 17.77
N ASN A 96 7.02 -16.98 16.75
CA ASN A 96 5.62 -17.11 16.36
C ASN A 96 5.52 -17.60 14.91
N CYS A 97 6.17 -18.73 14.68
CA CYS A 97 6.19 -19.47 13.44
C CYS A 97 5.82 -20.93 13.73
N ASN A 98 5.06 -21.58 12.85
CA ASN A 98 4.86 -23.02 12.96
C ASN A 98 6.18 -23.77 12.76
N GLU A 99 6.40 -24.87 13.49
CA GLU A 99 7.61 -25.71 13.36
C GLU A 99 7.81 -26.30 11.94
N GLY A 100 6.75 -26.36 11.13
CA GLY A 100 6.82 -26.80 9.74
C GLY A 100 7.27 -25.73 8.75
N ILE A 101 7.45 -24.48 9.18
CA ILE A 101 7.90 -23.36 8.33
C ILE A 101 9.37 -23.09 8.59
N TYR A 102 10.09 -22.89 7.49
CA TYR A 102 11.46 -22.41 7.50
C TYR A 102 11.47 -20.98 6.97
N VAL A 103 12.08 -20.09 7.75
CA VAL A 103 12.21 -18.68 7.39
C VAL A 103 13.66 -18.36 7.07
N TYR A 104 13.91 -17.75 5.92
CA TYR A 104 15.24 -17.34 5.47
C TYR A 104 15.16 -16.04 4.65
N ASP A 105 16.28 -15.65 4.03
CA ASP A 105 16.41 -14.38 3.30
C ASP A 105 16.03 -13.16 4.16
N TYR A 106 16.86 -12.90 5.19
CA TYR A 106 16.65 -11.82 6.15
C TYR A 106 15.30 -11.86 6.89
N LEU A 107 14.74 -13.07 7.06
CA LEU A 107 13.45 -13.30 7.72
C LEU A 107 12.23 -12.83 6.91
N LEU A 108 12.33 -12.82 5.58
CA LEU A 108 11.25 -12.39 4.68
C LEU A 108 10.67 -13.53 3.84
N LEU A 109 11.44 -14.59 3.58
CA LEU A 109 10.95 -15.74 2.83
C LEU A 109 10.52 -16.85 3.79
N ALA A 110 9.28 -17.32 3.67
CA ALA A 110 8.72 -18.42 4.44
C ALA A 110 8.37 -19.59 3.52
N GLU A 111 8.83 -20.79 3.86
CA GLU A 111 8.59 -22.01 3.08
C GLU A 111 8.06 -23.13 4.00
N HIS A 112 6.99 -23.79 3.57
CA HIS A 112 6.42 -24.93 4.27
C HIS A 112 7.17 -26.21 3.89
N LEU A 113 7.92 -26.82 4.82
CA LEU A 113 8.70 -28.03 4.57
C LEU A 113 8.23 -29.26 5.35
N SER A 114 7.12 -29.17 6.09
CA SER A 114 6.55 -30.30 6.81
C SER A 114 5.82 -31.26 5.86
N LYS A 115 6.04 -32.57 6.07
CA LYS A 115 5.31 -33.63 5.38
C LYS A 115 4.02 -34.05 6.09
N ASN A 116 3.88 -33.65 7.36
CA ASN A 116 2.85 -34.16 8.26
C ASN A 116 1.80 -33.10 8.61
N ASN A 117 2.08 -31.82 8.33
CA ASN A 117 1.14 -30.74 8.58
C ASN A 117 0.34 -30.46 7.31
N TYR A 118 -0.99 -30.38 7.45
CA TYR A 118 -1.88 -30.04 6.35
C TYR A 118 -1.88 -28.55 6.01
N PHE A 119 -1.39 -27.72 6.94
CA PHE A 119 -1.18 -26.29 6.78
C PHE A 119 -0.29 -25.79 7.92
N VAL A 120 0.31 -24.62 7.72
CA VAL A 120 1.19 -23.96 8.67
C VAL A 120 1.04 -22.45 8.56
N SER A 121 1.14 -21.75 9.70
CA SER A 121 1.03 -20.29 9.73
C SER A 121 2.29 -19.63 10.28
N VAL A 122 2.56 -18.41 9.83
CA VAL A 122 3.63 -17.54 10.34
C VAL A 122 3.11 -16.13 10.45
N ARG A 123 3.51 -15.42 11.52
CA ARG A 123 3.16 -14.01 11.71
C ARG A 123 4.39 -13.12 11.84
N SER A 124 4.18 -11.82 11.70
CA SER A 124 5.23 -10.80 11.84
C SER A 124 5.61 -10.54 13.30
N VAL A 125 6.80 -9.99 13.52
CA VAL A 125 7.31 -9.64 14.86
C VAL A 125 6.51 -8.50 15.49
N MET A 126 6.33 -7.42 14.73
CA MET A 126 5.61 -6.24 15.21
C MET A 126 4.15 -6.28 14.74
N PRO A 127 3.19 -5.79 15.53
CA PRO A 127 1.81 -5.65 15.07
C PRO A 127 1.65 -4.49 14.08
N ALA A 128 0.76 -4.70 13.12
CA ALA A 128 0.34 -3.79 12.07
C ALA A 128 -0.30 -2.50 12.59
N ASN A 129 -0.97 -2.53 13.75
CA ASN A 129 -1.74 -1.40 14.27
C ASN A 129 -1.14 -0.72 15.52
N ASN A 130 0.14 -0.90 15.80
CA ASN A 130 0.81 -0.20 16.91
C ASN A 130 1.14 1.29 16.63
N CYS A 131 0.76 1.83 15.46
CA CYS A 131 1.13 3.18 15.02
C CYS A 131 -0.08 3.96 14.47
N PHE A 132 0.08 5.28 14.36
CA PHE A 132 -0.83 6.13 13.58
C PHE A 132 -0.60 5.90 12.07
N GLY A 133 -1.62 6.16 11.24
CA GLY A 133 -1.50 6.05 9.79
C GLY A 133 -1.86 4.66 9.25
N LEU A 134 -1.22 4.31 8.13
CA LEU A 134 -1.44 3.08 7.40
C LEU A 134 -0.31 2.10 7.68
N PHE A 135 -0.67 0.84 7.90
CA PHE A 135 0.25 -0.28 7.75
C PHE A 135 -0.15 -1.10 6.54
N TYR A 136 0.83 -1.57 5.77
CA TYR A 136 0.63 -2.36 4.56
C TYR A 136 1.83 -3.27 4.30
N PHE A 137 1.58 -4.48 3.85
CA PHE A 137 2.60 -5.41 3.42
C PHE A 137 2.15 -6.16 2.18
N GLU A 138 3.12 -6.63 1.40
CA GLU A 138 2.90 -7.43 0.22
C GLU A 138 3.54 -8.80 0.38
N ILE A 139 2.88 -9.80 -0.19
CA ILE A 139 3.31 -11.19 -0.25
C ILE A 139 3.44 -11.56 -1.72
N THR A 140 4.65 -11.85 -2.15
CA THR A 140 4.89 -12.50 -3.45
C THR A 140 4.73 -14.00 -3.28
N VAL A 141 3.82 -14.60 -4.03
CA VAL A 141 3.63 -16.05 -4.02
C VAL A 141 4.70 -16.69 -4.90
N LEU A 142 5.67 -17.35 -4.29
CA LEU A 142 6.77 -18.00 -5.03
C LEU A 142 6.35 -19.39 -5.52
N GLN A 143 5.69 -20.15 -4.66
CA GLN A 143 5.15 -21.48 -4.95
C GLN A 143 3.84 -21.67 -4.19
N MET A 144 2.86 -22.28 -4.85
CA MET A 144 1.57 -22.63 -4.26
C MET A 144 0.98 -23.82 -5.00
N LYS A 145 0.58 -24.87 -4.28
CA LYS A 145 0.00 -26.07 -4.90
C LYS A 145 -1.53 -26.13 -4.84
N SER A 146 -2.15 -25.82 -3.71
CA SER A 146 -3.62 -25.79 -3.59
C SER A 146 -4.14 -24.44 -3.14
N ASP A 147 -3.74 -23.98 -1.96
CA ASP A 147 -4.34 -22.81 -1.35
C ASP A 147 -3.38 -22.06 -0.44
N LEU A 148 -3.68 -20.79 -0.21
CA LEU A 148 -2.84 -19.86 0.55
C LEU A 148 -3.68 -18.71 1.10
N GLY A 149 -3.49 -18.37 2.38
CA GLY A 149 -4.17 -17.26 3.03
C GLY A 149 -3.19 -16.13 3.41
N VAL A 150 -3.52 -14.89 3.08
CA VAL A 150 -2.76 -13.68 3.48
C VAL A 150 -3.66 -12.73 4.24
N GLY A 151 -3.21 -12.22 5.38
CA GLY A 151 -3.99 -11.21 6.10
C GLY A 151 -3.44 -10.83 7.47
N LEU A 152 -4.37 -10.62 8.41
CA LEU A 152 -4.07 -10.17 9.75
C LEU A 152 -4.60 -11.15 10.81
N ALA A 153 -3.76 -11.45 11.81
CA ALA A 153 -4.09 -12.32 12.92
C ALA A 153 -3.89 -11.61 14.28
N PRO A 154 -4.72 -11.90 15.30
CA PRO A 154 -4.48 -11.39 16.65
C PRO A 154 -3.30 -12.11 17.31
N ASN A 155 -2.76 -11.54 18.39
CA ASN A 155 -1.67 -12.17 19.15
C ASN A 155 -2.06 -13.50 19.81
N THR A 156 -3.36 -13.74 20.03
CA THR A 156 -3.90 -14.95 20.67
C THR A 156 -3.95 -16.16 19.75
N MET A 157 -3.93 -15.95 18.43
CA MET A 157 -3.94 -17.04 17.44
C MET A 157 -2.65 -17.84 17.50
N GLN A 158 -2.76 -19.16 17.56
CA GLN A 158 -1.64 -20.08 17.50
C GLN A 158 -1.25 -20.37 16.04
N MET A 159 0.03 -20.65 15.79
CA MET A 159 0.55 -20.83 14.42
C MET A 159 0.25 -22.20 13.79
N HIS A 160 -0.56 -23.02 14.46
CA HIS A 160 -1.17 -24.25 13.91
C HIS A 160 -2.66 -24.04 13.60
N GLU A 161 -3.13 -22.80 13.57
CA GLU A 161 -4.49 -22.42 13.19
C GLU A 161 -4.51 -21.70 11.84
N LEU A 162 -5.69 -21.64 11.22
CA LEU A 162 -5.93 -21.04 9.91
C LEU A 162 -6.34 -19.57 10.02
N ILE A 163 -5.65 -18.71 9.29
CA ILE A 163 -5.98 -17.29 9.27
C ILE A 163 -7.35 -17.06 8.59
N GLY A 164 -8.16 -16.17 9.15
CA GLY A 164 -9.56 -15.93 8.73
C GLY A 164 -10.57 -16.90 9.35
N HIS A 165 -10.14 -18.06 9.88
CA HIS A 165 -10.99 -19.02 10.59
C HIS A 165 -10.89 -18.91 12.12
N PHE A 166 -9.81 -18.30 12.63
CA PHE A 166 -9.65 -18.00 14.05
C PHE A 166 -10.39 -16.69 14.41
N GLU A 167 -10.93 -16.62 15.63
CA GLU A 167 -11.63 -15.42 16.12
C GLU A 167 -10.77 -14.16 15.97
N SER A 168 -11.37 -13.07 15.48
CA SER A 168 -10.70 -11.79 15.21
C SER A 168 -9.58 -11.83 14.16
N SER A 169 -9.42 -12.93 13.40
CA SER A 169 -8.53 -12.98 12.25
C SER A 169 -9.27 -12.71 10.93
N ILE A 170 -8.55 -12.20 9.94
CA ILE A 170 -9.07 -11.85 8.63
C ILE A 170 -8.03 -12.14 7.55
N ALA A 171 -8.44 -12.75 6.44
CA ALA A 171 -7.53 -13.07 5.35
C ALA A 171 -8.22 -13.16 3.99
N LEU A 172 -7.47 -12.78 2.95
CA LEU A 172 -7.77 -13.11 1.57
C LEU A 172 -7.11 -14.46 1.24
N TRP A 173 -7.90 -15.36 0.68
CA TRP A 173 -7.51 -16.72 0.27
C TRP A 173 -7.38 -16.83 -1.24
N SER A 174 -6.56 -17.78 -1.70
CA SER A 174 -6.17 -17.90 -3.11
C SER A 174 -7.32 -18.19 -4.07
N ASP A 175 -8.40 -18.76 -3.53
CA ASP A 175 -9.66 -19.03 -4.23
C ASP A 175 -10.50 -17.76 -4.50
N GLY A 176 -10.04 -16.59 -4.06
CA GLY A 176 -10.73 -15.31 -4.23
C GLY A 176 -11.79 -15.05 -3.17
N SER A 177 -11.71 -15.72 -2.03
CA SER A 177 -12.56 -15.47 -0.86
C SER A 177 -11.82 -14.70 0.23
N ILE A 178 -12.55 -13.92 1.02
CA ILE A 178 -12.09 -13.28 2.24
C ILE A 178 -12.78 -13.97 3.40
N HIS A 179 -12.01 -14.60 4.27
CA HIS A 179 -12.49 -15.23 5.49
C HIS A 179 -12.26 -14.28 6.67
N CYS A 180 -13.29 -14.08 7.49
CA CYS A 180 -13.14 -13.31 8.72
C CYS A 180 -14.09 -13.80 9.81
N LYS A 181 -13.59 -13.89 11.04
CA LYS A 181 -14.43 -14.20 12.23
C LYS A 181 -14.56 -12.97 13.10
N LEU A 182 -15.34 -12.00 12.61
CA LEU A 182 -15.61 -10.73 13.29
C LEU A 182 -17.08 -10.66 13.76
N PRO A 183 -17.40 -10.06 14.92
CA PRO A 183 -18.74 -10.12 15.53
C PRO A 183 -19.90 -9.59 14.67
N HIS A 184 -19.63 -8.87 13.57
CA HIS A 184 -20.63 -8.19 12.74
C HIS A 184 -20.34 -8.23 11.23
N ALA A 185 -19.46 -9.13 10.77
CA ALA A 185 -19.18 -9.34 9.35
C ALA A 185 -19.74 -10.68 8.87
N ALA A 186 -19.97 -10.81 7.56
CA ALA A 186 -20.18 -12.13 6.98
C ALA A 186 -18.90 -12.95 7.16
N ASP A 187 -19.04 -14.20 7.60
CA ASP A 187 -17.90 -15.08 7.86
C ASP A 187 -17.00 -15.26 6.62
N VAL A 188 -17.61 -15.21 5.44
CA VAL A 188 -16.94 -15.32 4.14
C VAL A 188 -17.53 -14.28 3.19
N LEU A 189 -16.65 -13.58 2.47
CA LEU A 189 -16.99 -12.76 1.30
C LEU A 189 -16.27 -13.34 0.08
N ASP A 190 -16.98 -13.59 -1.00
CA ASP A 190 -16.50 -14.33 -2.15
C ASP A 190 -16.73 -13.57 -3.47
N GLY A 191 -16.17 -14.10 -4.57
CA GLY A 191 -16.29 -13.50 -5.90
C GLY A 191 -15.19 -12.49 -6.26
N PHE A 192 -14.08 -12.46 -5.50
CA PHE A 192 -12.90 -11.70 -5.87
C PHE A 192 -12.00 -12.51 -6.83
N ALA A 193 -11.00 -11.86 -7.40
CA ALA A 193 -10.06 -12.53 -8.29
C ALA A 193 -9.20 -13.54 -7.51
N GLN A 194 -9.02 -14.72 -8.09
CA GLN A 194 -8.11 -15.75 -7.60
C GLN A 194 -6.66 -15.32 -7.82
N PHE A 195 -5.75 -15.88 -7.03
CA PHE A 195 -4.31 -15.64 -7.17
C PHE A 195 -3.51 -16.94 -7.01
N GLY A 196 -2.28 -16.95 -7.49
CA GLY A 196 -1.37 -18.08 -7.36
C GLY A 196 0.10 -17.71 -7.54
N ALA A 197 0.93 -18.69 -7.88
CA ALA A 197 2.37 -18.48 -8.05
C ALA A 197 2.69 -17.39 -9.09
N GLY A 198 3.48 -16.40 -8.67
CA GLY A 198 3.85 -15.22 -9.44
C GLY A 198 3.03 -13.96 -9.12
N ASP A 199 1.89 -14.10 -8.44
CA ASP A 199 1.07 -12.95 -8.03
C ASP A 199 1.62 -12.29 -6.75
N VAL A 200 1.26 -11.02 -6.59
CA VAL A 200 1.56 -10.21 -5.40
C VAL A 200 0.26 -9.86 -4.69
N VAL A 201 0.09 -10.35 -3.48
CA VAL A 201 -1.08 -10.10 -2.63
C VAL A 201 -0.72 -9.11 -1.53
N GLY A 202 -1.44 -8.01 -1.44
CA GLY A 202 -1.25 -7.03 -0.38
C GLY A 202 -2.35 -7.05 0.65
N CYS A 203 -1.99 -6.74 1.90
CA CYS A 203 -2.94 -6.53 2.98
C CYS A 203 -2.51 -5.29 3.79
N GLY A 204 -3.47 -4.44 4.13
CA GLY A 204 -3.22 -3.26 4.93
C GLY A 204 -4.33 -2.96 5.92
N ILE A 205 -4.00 -2.13 6.90
CA ILE A 205 -4.90 -1.62 7.92
C ILE A 205 -4.69 -0.12 8.10
N ASP A 206 -5.80 0.62 8.13
CA ASP A 206 -5.83 2.01 8.54
C ASP A 206 -6.08 2.09 10.05
N ALA A 207 -5.09 2.56 10.81
CA ALA A 207 -5.18 2.64 12.25
C ALA A 207 -6.27 3.60 12.74
N SER A 208 -6.68 4.59 11.92
CA SER A 208 -7.66 5.61 12.32
C SER A 208 -9.08 5.06 12.44
N ASN A 209 -9.46 4.16 11.53
CA ASN A 209 -10.79 3.55 11.48
C ASN A 209 -10.77 2.02 11.67
N ARG A 210 -9.57 1.43 11.83
CA ARG A 210 -9.29 -0.02 11.88
C ARG A 210 -9.74 -0.77 10.62
N GLY A 211 -9.87 -0.05 9.51
CA GLY A 211 -10.31 -0.56 8.23
C GLY A 211 -9.23 -1.42 7.59
N VAL A 212 -9.58 -2.66 7.25
CA VAL A 212 -8.70 -3.61 6.56
C VAL A 212 -9.00 -3.57 5.07
N PHE A 213 -7.96 -3.62 4.25
CA PHE A 213 -8.09 -3.67 2.79
C PHE A 213 -7.06 -4.63 2.21
N PHE A 214 -7.39 -5.13 1.01
CA PHE A 214 -6.54 -6.05 0.27
C PHE A 214 -6.22 -5.48 -1.11
N THR A 215 -5.11 -5.94 -1.67
CA THR A 215 -4.72 -5.65 -3.04
C THR A 215 -4.28 -6.95 -3.72
N LEU A 216 -4.42 -6.99 -5.04
CA LEU A 216 -3.86 -8.05 -5.86
C LEU A 216 -3.17 -7.39 -7.05
N ASN A 217 -1.89 -7.71 -7.24
CA ASN A 217 -1.05 -7.23 -8.34
C ASN A 217 -1.08 -5.70 -8.49
N GLY A 218 -1.00 -4.97 -7.36
CA GLY A 218 -1.02 -3.51 -7.34
C GLY A 218 -2.39 -2.87 -7.50
N HIS A 219 -3.47 -3.66 -7.50
CA HIS A 219 -4.84 -3.15 -7.59
C HIS A 219 -5.62 -3.43 -6.30
N LYS A 220 -6.24 -2.39 -5.73
CA LYS A 220 -7.08 -2.53 -4.53
C LYS A 220 -8.33 -3.37 -4.84
N ILE A 221 -8.61 -4.36 -4.00
CA ILE A 221 -9.84 -5.15 -4.06
C ILE A 221 -10.96 -4.33 -3.43
N SER A 222 -12.04 -4.13 -4.19
CA SER A 222 -13.22 -3.39 -3.70
C SER A 222 -14.04 -4.28 -2.78
N THR A 223 -13.81 -4.16 -1.48
CA THR A 223 -14.54 -4.91 -0.45
C THR A 223 -15.56 -4.01 0.25
N GLN A 224 -16.52 -4.63 0.95
CA GLN A 224 -17.30 -3.92 1.97
C GLN A 224 -16.36 -3.46 3.11
N PHE A 225 -16.84 -2.57 3.99
CA PHE A 225 -16.05 -2.09 5.11
C PHE A 225 -15.73 -3.24 6.08
N LEU A 226 -14.46 -3.66 6.11
CA LEU A 226 -13.93 -4.69 6.99
C LEU A 226 -13.18 -3.99 8.12
N GLN A 227 -13.56 -4.24 9.37
CA GLN A 227 -12.96 -3.58 10.53
C GLN A 227 -12.32 -4.60 11.47
N ALA A 228 -11.03 -4.43 11.76
CA ALA A 228 -10.35 -5.26 12.74
C ALA A 228 -10.90 -5.00 14.16
N ASP A 229 -11.15 -6.08 14.90
CA ASP A 229 -11.68 -6.01 16.27
C ASP A 229 -10.57 -5.85 17.32
N SER A 230 -9.43 -6.51 17.10
CA SER A 230 -8.29 -6.47 18.02
C SER A 230 -7.39 -5.25 17.85
N PHE A 231 -6.87 -4.75 18.97
CA PHE A 231 -5.88 -3.66 19.02
C PHE A 231 -4.45 -4.10 18.70
N HIS A 232 -4.19 -5.41 18.56
CA HIS A 232 -2.89 -5.94 18.15
C HIS A 232 -3.06 -7.00 17.08
N MET A 233 -3.04 -6.54 15.84
CA MET A 233 -3.13 -7.36 14.64
C MET A 233 -1.74 -7.48 14.02
N TYR A 234 -1.38 -8.66 13.55
CA TYR A 234 -0.05 -8.95 12.98
C TYR A 234 -0.24 -9.40 11.54
N ALA A 235 0.68 -8.99 10.66
CA ALA A 235 0.74 -9.55 9.31
C ALA A 235 0.97 -11.07 9.43
N CYS A 236 0.20 -11.85 8.70
CA CYS A 236 0.19 -13.29 8.85
C CYS A 236 -0.11 -13.98 7.52
N CYS A 237 0.47 -15.16 7.32
CA CYS A 237 0.22 -16.02 6.18
C CYS A 237 0.00 -17.45 6.64
N THR A 238 -0.89 -18.16 5.94
CA THR A 238 -1.05 -19.61 6.03
C THR A 238 -0.64 -20.24 4.70
N LEU A 239 0.27 -21.20 4.77
CA LEU A 239 0.71 -22.06 3.66
C LEU A 239 0.10 -23.45 3.84
N VAL A 240 -0.46 -24.04 2.79
CA VAL A 240 -1.23 -25.29 2.92
C VAL A 240 -0.38 -26.50 2.55
N ASP A 241 0.21 -26.51 1.35
CA ASP A 241 0.96 -27.65 0.87
C ASP A 241 2.45 -27.57 1.21
N MET A 242 3.09 -28.74 1.30
CA MET A 242 4.53 -28.83 1.36
C MET A 242 5.16 -28.24 0.09
N ASN A 243 6.21 -27.44 0.29
CA ASN A 243 6.95 -26.61 -0.67
C ASN A 243 6.19 -25.38 -1.15
N ASP A 244 5.06 -25.03 -0.55
CA ASP A 244 4.52 -23.68 -0.69
C ASP A 244 5.52 -22.68 -0.11
N ALA A 245 5.73 -21.58 -0.82
CA ALA A 245 6.73 -20.58 -0.48
C ALA A 245 6.25 -19.18 -0.83
N VAL A 246 6.53 -18.25 0.08
CA VAL A 246 6.18 -16.84 -0.07
C VAL A 246 7.34 -15.94 0.34
N GLN A 247 7.39 -14.75 -0.27
CA GLN A 247 8.31 -13.69 0.15
C GLN A 247 7.53 -12.46 0.57
N ALA A 248 7.77 -12.00 1.78
CA ALA A 248 7.20 -10.79 2.33
C ALA A 248 7.98 -9.55 1.89
N ASN A 249 7.24 -8.48 1.68
CA ASN A 249 7.71 -7.13 1.52
C ASN A 249 7.00 -6.25 2.53
N PHE A 250 7.70 -5.88 3.61
CA PHE A 250 7.20 -4.94 4.62
C PHE A 250 7.55 -3.48 4.29
N GLY A 251 7.92 -3.23 3.03
CA GLY A 251 8.19 -1.91 2.48
C GLY A 251 9.68 -1.55 2.42
N PRO A 252 9.98 -0.33 1.97
CA PRO A 252 9.00 0.69 1.54
C PRO A 252 8.54 0.52 0.07
N ASP A 253 9.22 -0.31 -0.71
CA ASP A 253 9.02 -0.38 -2.17
C ASP A 253 7.92 -1.38 -2.54
N PHE A 254 6.67 -0.92 -2.59
CA PHE A 254 5.50 -1.73 -2.92
C PHE A 254 5.12 -1.70 -4.40
N LEU A 255 4.43 -2.74 -4.87
CA LEU A 255 3.76 -2.75 -6.17
C LEU A 255 2.52 -1.85 -6.15
N PHE A 256 1.73 -1.89 -5.08
CA PHE A 256 0.61 -0.98 -4.87
C PHE A 256 1.11 0.40 -4.42
N ASN A 257 0.53 1.46 -5.00
CA ASN A 257 0.79 2.81 -4.55
C ASN A 257 -0.02 3.13 -3.29
N ILE A 258 0.51 2.78 -2.11
CA ILE A 258 -0.16 2.97 -0.81
C ILE A 258 -0.58 4.43 -0.54
N VAL A 259 0.10 5.39 -1.17
CA VAL A 259 -0.24 6.81 -1.13
C VAL A 259 -1.70 7.06 -1.52
N ASP A 260 -2.23 6.30 -2.46
CA ASP A 260 -3.60 6.47 -2.98
C ASP A 260 -4.67 6.16 -1.92
N MET A 261 -4.27 5.62 -0.75
CA MET A 261 -5.14 5.37 0.39
C MET A 261 -5.30 6.57 1.33
N VAL A 262 -4.46 7.61 1.21
CA VAL A 262 -4.53 8.78 2.09
C VAL A 262 -5.29 9.91 1.39
N PRO A 263 -6.46 10.35 1.90
CA PRO A 263 -7.28 11.35 1.23
C PRO A 263 -6.70 12.76 1.37
N PHE A 264 -6.40 13.45 0.26
CA PHE A 264 -6.03 14.88 0.22
C PHE A 264 -6.48 15.63 -1.03
#